data_AF-A0A1Q4WHU1-F1
#
_entry.id   AF-A0A1Q4WHU1-F1
#
_cell.length_a   1.000
_cell.length_b   1.000
_cell.length_c   1.000
_cell.angle_alpha   90.00
_cell.angle_beta   90.00
_cell.angle_gamma   90.00
#
_symmetry.space_group_name_H-M   'P 1'
#
loop_
_entity.id
_entity.type
_entity.pdbx_description
1 polymer ?
#
loop_
_entity_poly.entity_id
_entity_poly.type
_entity_poly.pdbx_seq_one_letter_code
_entity_poly.pdbx_strand_id
1 'polypeptide(L)'
;MAHRSPARIRTRVPLLATTGVLTLLCTSAPAATAATGPHRTAPRPTYAIAHRVLTADGVDTALRHGANAVEIDATAWKKGWWADHDGTPTSAGDTLEAMLKRIAQRRGEGRTVNFVWLDIKNPDHCHSDDPARRHCSVAALRDLARRTVEKQGVRVLYGFYGTEGGTGWKDVSTGLRPLEGVDVSGDAEDVAKTFAAHGPHIPGNQRTMDKGLFSIPLDARRIASELRAASQARDRKELAWTAGWTVGTGDGKHVGKLLAPYAAGGADADGLIYGSRAACYPDGTSKWRGGCGTGESSVKKALSAITGYVAGHPADRRMATNADVPFGS
;
A
#
# COMPACT_ATOMS: atom_id res chain seq x y z
N MET A 1 1.63 -79.12 4.92
CA MET A 1 1.19 -78.78 3.55
C MET A 1 2.26 -77.87 2.94
N ALA A 2 3.32 -78.32 2.28
CA ALA A 2 3.62 -79.56 1.54
C ALA A 2 2.90 -79.70 0.18
N HIS A 3 3.55 -79.22 -0.88
CA HIS A 3 3.71 -79.81 -2.23
C HIS A 3 4.42 -78.78 -3.16
N ARG A 4 5.36 -79.11 -4.06
CA ARG A 4 6.38 -80.20 -4.15
C ARG A 4 7.46 -79.74 -5.16
N SER A 5 8.74 -80.07 -4.93
CA SER A 5 9.90 -79.87 -5.87
C SER A 5 9.90 -80.95 -7.00
N PRO A 6 10.90 -81.12 -7.93
CA PRO A 6 12.28 -80.58 -8.06
C PRO A 6 12.56 -79.92 -9.46
N ALA A 7 13.75 -79.75 -10.07
CA ALA A 7 15.07 -80.39 -9.89
C ALA A 7 16.34 -79.59 -10.39
N ARG A 8 17.45 -80.33 -10.60
CA ARG A 8 18.85 -79.95 -10.94
C ARG A 8 19.06 -79.79 -12.48
N ILE A 9 20.16 -79.22 -13.00
CA ILE A 9 21.51 -79.84 -13.17
C ILE A 9 22.63 -78.77 -13.38
N ARG A 10 23.89 -79.14 -13.08
CA ARG A 10 25.12 -78.32 -13.22
C ARG A 10 25.73 -78.39 -14.63
N THR A 11 26.42 -77.31 -15.04
CA THR A 11 27.69 -77.37 -15.83
C THR A 11 28.54 -76.10 -15.60
N ARG A 12 29.84 -76.15 -15.94
CA ARG A 12 30.86 -75.08 -15.72
C ARG A 12 31.43 -74.58 -17.06
N VAL A 13 32.38 -73.62 -16.96
CA VAL A 13 33.46 -73.23 -17.93
C VAL A 13 32.98 -72.35 -19.13
N PRO A 14 33.87 -71.59 -19.83
CA PRO A 14 34.27 -70.25 -19.37
C PRO A 14 34.18 -69.12 -20.43
N LEU A 15 34.49 -67.90 -19.98
CA LEU A 15 35.29 -66.86 -20.65
C LEU A 15 35.37 -66.84 -22.19
N LEU A 16 34.82 -65.78 -22.80
CA LEU A 16 35.38 -65.18 -24.01
C LEU A 16 35.14 -63.67 -23.98
N ALA A 17 36.23 -62.90 -24.03
CA ALA A 17 36.19 -61.44 -24.04
C ALA A 17 36.09 -60.93 -25.48
N THR A 18 35.16 -60.01 -25.73
CA THR A 18 35.20 -59.13 -26.91
C THR A 18 34.96 -57.69 -26.49
N THR A 19 36.06 -56.96 -26.35
CA THR A 19 36.08 -55.51 -26.12
C THR A 19 35.56 -54.76 -27.34
N GLY A 20 34.28 -54.41 -27.34
CA GLY A 20 33.71 -53.41 -28.24
C GLY A 20 33.90 -52.01 -27.67
N VAL A 21 35.04 -51.36 -27.94
CA VAL A 21 35.26 -49.96 -27.55
C VAL A 21 34.46 -49.06 -28.49
N LEU A 22 33.30 -48.59 -28.03
CA LEU A 22 32.57 -47.52 -28.70
C LEU A 22 33.17 -46.17 -28.26
N THR A 23 34.09 -45.64 -29.06
CA THR A 23 34.64 -44.28 -28.90
C THR A 23 33.55 -43.25 -29.17
N LEU A 24 32.79 -42.90 -28.12
CA LEU A 24 31.98 -41.68 -28.14
C LEU A 24 32.93 -40.47 -28.13
N LEU A 25 33.08 -39.83 -29.29
CA LEU A 25 33.73 -38.53 -29.42
C LEU A 25 32.84 -37.47 -28.78
N CYS A 26 32.91 -37.38 -27.44
CA CYS A 26 32.38 -36.25 -26.70
C CYS A 26 33.24 -35.02 -27.00
N THR A 27 32.93 -34.32 -28.09
CA THR A 27 33.41 -32.96 -28.32
C THR A 27 32.82 -32.07 -27.22
N SER A 28 33.58 -31.89 -26.14
CA SER A 28 33.25 -30.98 -25.05
C SER A 28 33.32 -29.54 -25.58
N ALA A 29 32.19 -29.05 -26.08
CA ALA A 29 31.98 -27.63 -26.31
C ALA A 29 32.22 -26.90 -24.98
N PRO A 30 33.02 -25.82 -24.95
CA PRO A 30 33.19 -25.05 -23.73
C PRO A 30 31.82 -24.51 -23.31
N ALA A 31 31.39 -24.88 -22.11
CA ALA A 31 30.16 -24.36 -21.54
C ALA A 31 30.32 -22.84 -21.43
N ALA A 32 29.58 -22.09 -22.26
CA ALA A 32 29.55 -20.65 -22.19
C ALA A 32 29.05 -20.27 -20.79
N THR A 33 29.94 -19.77 -19.95
CA THR A 33 29.58 -19.13 -18.68
C THR A 33 28.71 -17.94 -19.04
N ALA A 34 27.39 -18.13 -18.95
CA ALA A 34 26.43 -17.06 -19.06
C ALA A 34 26.79 -16.02 -17.99
N ALA A 35 27.35 -14.90 -18.43
CA ALA A 35 27.71 -13.83 -17.52
C ALA A 35 26.45 -13.40 -16.79
N THR A 36 26.41 -13.65 -15.48
CA THR A 36 25.42 -13.06 -14.58
C THR A 36 25.67 -11.57 -14.52
N GLY A 37 25.16 -10.86 -15.54
CA GLY A 37 24.99 -9.42 -15.50
C GLY A 37 24.26 -9.03 -14.20
N PRO A 38 24.51 -7.83 -13.68
CA PRO A 38 23.99 -7.40 -12.39
C PRO A 38 22.48 -7.67 -12.33
N HIS A 39 22.05 -8.45 -11.33
CA HIS A 39 20.67 -8.88 -11.16
C HIS A 39 19.79 -7.65 -10.92
N ARG A 40 19.29 -7.06 -12.01
CA ARG A 40 18.56 -5.80 -12.00
C ARG A 40 17.34 -5.95 -11.10
N THR A 41 17.35 -5.27 -9.96
CA THR A 41 16.23 -5.22 -9.02
C THR A 41 14.98 -4.80 -9.78
N ALA A 42 13.87 -5.52 -9.58
CA ALA A 42 12.62 -5.21 -10.25
C ALA A 42 12.20 -3.76 -9.94
N PRO A 43 11.64 -3.01 -10.90
CA PRO A 43 11.23 -1.62 -10.67
C PRO A 43 10.27 -1.51 -9.47
N ARG A 44 10.49 -0.51 -8.62
CA ARG A 44 9.73 -0.30 -7.39
C ARG A 44 8.26 0.02 -7.74
N PRO A 45 7.28 -0.65 -7.11
CA PRO A 45 5.87 -0.33 -7.28
C PRO A 45 5.57 1.07 -6.71
N THR A 46 4.97 1.93 -7.52
CA THR A 46 4.52 3.27 -7.15
C THR A 46 3.00 3.28 -6.93
N TYR A 47 2.58 3.85 -5.81
CA TYR A 47 1.17 3.99 -5.44
C TYR A 47 0.69 5.42 -5.71
N ALA A 48 -0.32 5.55 -6.58
CA ALA A 48 -1.02 6.81 -6.83
C ALA A 48 -2.33 6.78 -6.05
N ILE A 49 -2.35 7.51 -4.94
CA ILE A 49 -3.43 7.49 -3.95
C ILE A 49 -4.32 8.70 -4.21
N ALA A 50 -5.61 8.49 -4.51
CA ALA A 50 -6.53 9.62 -4.66
C ALA A 50 -6.79 10.26 -3.28
N HIS A 51 -6.59 11.59 -3.20
CA HIS A 51 -6.80 12.42 -2.01
C HIS A 51 -8.29 12.64 -1.72
N ARG A 52 -8.68 12.63 -0.45
CA ARG A 52 -9.96 13.10 0.08
C ARG A 52 -11.15 12.52 -0.70
N VAL A 53 -11.17 11.19 -0.86
CA VAL A 53 -12.22 10.48 -1.59
C VAL A 53 -13.41 10.26 -0.67
N LEU A 54 -14.38 11.17 -0.70
CA LEU A 54 -15.48 11.19 0.27
C LEU A 54 -16.81 10.54 -0.18
N THR A 55 -16.90 10.06 -1.43
CA THR A 55 -18.12 9.42 -1.96
C THR A 55 -17.82 8.15 -2.75
N ALA A 56 -18.81 7.25 -2.85
CA ALA A 56 -18.71 6.01 -3.60
C ALA A 56 -18.51 6.26 -5.11
N ASP A 57 -19.10 7.33 -5.64
CA ASP A 57 -18.84 7.82 -7.01
C ASP A 57 -17.43 8.44 -7.15
N GLY A 58 -16.91 9.03 -6.08
CA GLY A 58 -15.52 9.46 -5.97
C GLY A 58 -14.55 8.28 -6.07
N VAL A 59 -14.83 7.16 -5.40
CA VAL A 59 -14.06 5.90 -5.53
C VAL A 59 -14.06 5.43 -6.98
N ASP A 60 -15.23 5.33 -7.62
CA ASP A 60 -15.35 4.92 -9.02
C ASP A 60 -14.56 5.85 -9.97
N THR A 61 -14.55 7.14 -9.66
CA THR A 61 -13.88 8.18 -10.44
C THR A 61 -12.36 8.12 -10.25
N ALA A 62 -11.87 7.93 -9.03
CA ALA A 62 -10.46 7.70 -8.74
C ALA A 62 -9.92 6.46 -9.47
N LEU A 63 -10.63 5.33 -9.37
CA LEU A 63 -10.23 4.07 -10.00
C LEU A 63 -10.34 4.12 -11.53
N ARG A 64 -11.34 4.83 -12.07
CA ARG A 64 -11.47 5.11 -13.52
C ARG A 64 -10.29 5.94 -14.05
N HIS A 65 -9.76 6.87 -13.26
CA HIS A 65 -8.61 7.68 -13.65
C HIS A 65 -7.28 6.89 -13.60
N GLY A 66 -7.21 5.82 -12.83
CA GLY A 66 -6.01 5.00 -12.64
C GLY A 66 -5.35 5.14 -11.27
N ALA A 67 -6.06 5.64 -10.26
CA ALA A 67 -5.65 5.46 -8.87
C ALA A 67 -5.56 3.96 -8.56
N ASN A 68 -4.53 3.54 -7.80
CA ASN A 68 -4.36 2.16 -7.34
C ASN A 68 -4.45 2.03 -5.81
N ALA A 69 -4.77 3.13 -5.13
CA ALA A 69 -5.19 3.23 -3.74
C ALA A 69 -6.08 4.49 -3.57
N VAL A 70 -6.81 4.57 -2.47
CA VAL A 70 -7.61 5.76 -2.11
C VAL A 70 -7.36 6.14 -0.65
N GLU A 71 -7.30 7.42 -0.37
CA GLU A 71 -7.34 7.99 0.97
C GLU A 71 -8.73 8.54 1.24
N ILE A 72 -9.24 8.26 2.44
CA ILE A 72 -10.55 8.64 2.92
C ILE A 72 -10.40 9.20 4.33
N ASP A 73 -10.73 10.47 4.50
CA ASP A 73 -10.89 11.08 5.81
C ASP A 73 -12.00 10.38 6.60
N ALA A 74 -11.64 9.72 7.70
CA ALA A 74 -12.52 8.96 8.55
C ALA A 74 -12.88 9.78 9.79
N THR A 75 -14.11 10.28 9.87
CA THR A 75 -14.64 10.93 11.08
C THR A 75 -15.75 10.07 11.71
N ALA A 76 -15.59 9.82 13.00
CA ALA A 76 -16.60 9.21 13.85
C ALA A 76 -17.69 10.23 14.22
N TRP A 77 -18.94 9.82 14.05
CA TRP A 77 -20.13 10.54 14.45
C TRP A 77 -20.96 9.68 15.42
N LYS A 78 -21.93 10.27 16.12
CA LYS A 78 -22.87 9.54 17.01
C LYS A 78 -23.57 8.34 16.35
N LYS A 79 -23.69 8.31 15.01
CA LYS A 79 -24.32 7.25 14.22
C LYS A 79 -23.34 6.23 13.62
N GLY A 80 -22.04 6.35 13.88
CA GLY A 80 -20.98 5.55 13.25
C GLY A 80 -20.05 6.40 12.39
N TRP A 81 -19.32 5.76 11.48
CA TRP A 81 -18.23 6.38 10.72
C TRP A 81 -18.65 6.91 9.33
N TRP A 82 -18.17 8.10 8.99
CA TRP A 82 -18.43 8.79 7.73
C TRP A 82 -17.12 9.20 7.05
N ALA A 83 -17.16 9.26 5.72
CA ALA A 83 -16.12 9.88 4.92
C ALA A 83 -16.28 11.40 5.03
N ASP A 84 -15.48 12.03 5.87
CA ASP A 84 -15.63 13.43 6.26
C ASP A 84 -14.30 13.96 6.82
N HIS A 85 -13.79 15.01 6.19
CA HIS A 85 -12.52 15.66 6.55
C HIS A 85 -12.67 16.70 7.66
N ASP A 86 -13.77 17.45 7.66
CA ASP A 86 -13.90 18.65 8.50
C ASP A 86 -14.74 18.40 9.77
N GLY A 87 -15.42 17.25 9.86
CA GLY A 87 -16.23 16.87 11.02
C GLY A 87 -17.42 17.80 11.26
N THR A 88 -17.92 18.45 10.22
CA THR A 88 -19.06 19.38 10.28
C THR A 88 -20.33 18.76 9.71
N PRO A 89 -21.54 19.22 10.11
CA PRO A 89 -22.80 18.75 9.53
C PRO A 89 -22.97 18.97 8.01
N THR A 90 -21.98 19.59 7.36
CA THR A 90 -22.01 20.04 5.97
C THR A 90 -20.85 19.52 5.12
N SER A 91 -19.86 18.86 5.73
CA SER A 91 -18.67 18.31 5.07
C SER A 91 -18.72 16.81 4.83
N ALA A 92 -19.59 16.08 5.54
CA ALA A 92 -19.75 14.64 5.38
C ALA A 92 -20.22 14.23 3.98
N GLY A 93 -19.49 13.29 3.39
CA GLY A 93 -19.88 12.53 2.21
C GLY A 93 -20.66 11.26 2.58
N ASP A 94 -20.24 10.12 2.06
CA ASP A 94 -20.89 8.83 2.31
C ASP A 94 -20.47 8.18 3.64
N THR A 95 -21.29 7.26 4.16
CA THR A 95 -20.88 6.40 5.30
C THR A 95 -19.66 5.54 4.92
N LEU A 96 -18.74 5.26 5.85
CA LEU A 96 -17.60 4.38 5.55
C LEU A 96 -18.04 2.94 5.19
N GLU A 97 -19.23 2.50 5.62
CA GLU A 97 -19.77 1.22 5.17
C GLU A 97 -20.10 1.22 3.68
N ALA A 98 -20.66 2.30 3.14
CA ALA A 98 -20.91 2.43 1.71
C ALA A 98 -19.59 2.50 0.92
N MET A 99 -18.63 3.31 1.40
CA MET A 99 -17.30 3.46 0.80
C MET A 99 -16.56 2.12 0.70
N LEU A 100 -16.43 1.42 1.82
CA LEU A 100 -15.71 0.15 1.90
C LEU A 100 -16.42 -0.97 1.14
N LYS A 101 -17.77 -0.99 1.10
CA LYS A 101 -18.52 -1.90 0.20
C LYS A 101 -18.23 -1.60 -1.27
N ARG A 102 -18.16 -0.33 -1.69
CA ARG A 102 -17.85 0.03 -3.09
C ARG A 102 -16.43 -0.35 -3.48
N ILE A 103 -15.46 -0.10 -2.60
CA ILE A 103 -14.06 -0.54 -2.81
C ILE A 103 -13.96 -2.05 -2.95
N ALA A 104 -14.60 -2.80 -2.04
CA ALA A 104 -14.66 -4.26 -2.09
C ALA A 104 -15.31 -4.75 -3.40
N GLN A 105 -16.42 -4.15 -3.82
CA GLN A 105 -17.06 -4.45 -5.11
C GLN A 105 -16.09 -4.24 -6.28
N ARG A 106 -15.43 -3.06 -6.37
CA ARG A 106 -14.53 -2.76 -7.49
C ARG A 106 -13.30 -3.66 -7.54
N ARG A 107 -12.75 -4.06 -6.38
CA ARG A 107 -11.69 -5.08 -6.31
C ARG A 107 -12.20 -6.45 -6.79
N GLY A 108 -13.40 -6.87 -6.40
CA GLY A 108 -14.03 -8.10 -6.87
C GLY A 108 -14.32 -8.12 -8.39
N GLU A 109 -14.59 -6.95 -8.98
CA GLU A 109 -14.68 -6.74 -10.44
C GLU A 109 -13.31 -6.67 -11.13
N GLY A 110 -12.21 -6.97 -10.44
CA GLY A 110 -10.86 -7.00 -10.99
C GLY A 110 -10.16 -5.63 -11.14
N ARG A 111 -10.71 -4.55 -10.57
CA ARG A 111 -10.02 -3.25 -10.57
C ARG A 111 -8.78 -3.29 -9.67
N THR A 112 -7.78 -2.48 -10.03
CA THR A 112 -6.58 -2.32 -9.20
C THR A 112 -6.90 -1.44 -7.98
N VAL A 113 -6.97 -2.05 -6.80
CA VAL A 113 -7.10 -1.33 -5.52
C VAL A 113 -6.27 -2.07 -4.49
N ASN A 114 -5.07 -1.56 -4.20
CA ASN A 114 -4.11 -2.22 -3.31
C ASN A 114 -4.46 -2.03 -1.84
N PHE A 115 -4.80 -0.80 -1.48
CA PHE A 115 -5.23 -0.46 -0.12
C PHE A 115 -6.22 0.70 -0.11
N VAL A 116 -6.94 0.80 1.00
CA VAL A 116 -7.63 2.01 1.46
C VAL A 116 -6.86 2.58 2.65
N TRP A 117 -6.61 3.88 2.62
CA TRP A 117 -6.07 4.64 3.74
C TRP A 117 -7.23 5.37 4.41
N LEU A 118 -7.40 5.11 5.70
CA LEU A 118 -8.37 5.75 6.57
C LEU A 118 -7.62 6.79 7.40
N ASP A 119 -7.71 8.07 7.03
CA ASP A 119 -7.12 9.18 7.78
C ASP A 119 -8.05 9.53 8.95
N ILE A 120 -7.74 9.05 10.15
CA ILE A 120 -8.68 9.05 11.28
C ILE A 120 -8.63 10.39 12.00
N LYS A 121 -9.67 11.22 11.80
CA LYS A 121 -9.72 12.61 12.32
C LYS A 121 -10.01 12.74 13.81
N ASN A 122 -10.69 11.76 14.40
CA ASN A 122 -11.10 11.79 15.81
C ASN A 122 -11.11 10.39 16.45
N PRO A 123 -9.95 9.69 16.51
CA PRO A 123 -9.86 8.29 16.92
C PRO A 123 -10.43 8.00 18.32
N ASP A 124 -10.40 8.99 19.21
CA ASP A 124 -10.88 8.87 20.59
C ASP A 124 -12.33 9.36 20.80
N HIS A 125 -13.10 9.59 19.72
CA HIS A 125 -14.48 10.08 19.83
C HIS A 125 -15.41 9.11 20.59
N CYS A 126 -15.22 7.80 20.41
CA CYS A 126 -15.97 6.74 21.06
C CYS A 126 -15.03 5.61 21.48
N HIS A 127 -15.20 5.10 22.71
CA HIS A 127 -14.39 4.00 23.22
C HIS A 127 -14.98 2.64 22.79
N SER A 128 -14.12 1.63 22.66
CA SER A 128 -14.50 0.29 22.21
C SER A 128 -15.04 -0.62 23.31
N ASP A 129 -14.86 -0.23 24.58
CA ASP A 129 -15.36 -0.87 25.80
C ASP A 129 -16.77 -0.41 26.20
N ASP A 130 -17.22 0.77 25.75
CA ASP A 130 -18.61 1.24 25.88
C ASP A 130 -19.52 0.55 24.84
N PRO A 131 -20.41 -0.40 25.23
CA PRO A 131 -21.23 -1.13 24.28
C PRO A 131 -22.26 -0.26 23.55
N ALA A 132 -22.68 0.86 24.14
CA ALA A 132 -23.65 1.79 23.56
C ALA A 132 -23.01 2.76 22.54
N ARG A 133 -21.68 2.87 22.53
CA ARG A 133 -20.92 3.74 21.62
C ARG A 133 -19.87 3.01 20.77
N ARG A 134 -19.67 1.71 20.97
CA ARG A 134 -18.70 0.90 20.22
C ARG A 134 -18.82 1.08 18.71
N HIS A 135 -20.02 1.27 18.14
CA HIS A 135 -20.23 1.44 16.70
C HIS A 135 -19.52 2.65 16.07
N CYS A 136 -19.12 3.65 16.88
CA CYS A 136 -18.30 4.78 16.46
C CYS A 136 -16.84 4.73 16.97
N SER A 137 -16.42 3.62 17.59
CA SER A 137 -15.01 3.38 17.97
C SER A 137 -14.16 2.94 16.77
N VAL A 138 -12.83 3.10 16.86
CA VAL A 138 -11.91 2.62 15.81
C VAL A 138 -11.95 1.09 15.72
N ALA A 139 -12.17 0.36 16.82
CA ALA A 139 -12.38 -1.08 16.78
C ALA A 139 -13.55 -1.48 15.86
N ALA A 140 -14.65 -0.74 15.85
CA ALA A 140 -15.77 -1.01 14.95
C ALA A 140 -15.49 -0.65 13.48
N LEU A 141 -14.66 0.37 13.23
CA LEU A 141 -14.15 0.71 11.89
C LEU A 141 -13.21 -0.39 11.36
N ARG A 142 -12.27 -0.83 12.18
CA ARG A 142 -11.37 -1.96 11.90
C ARG A 142 -12.16 -3.24 11.60
N ASP A 143 -13.13 -3.57 12.45
CA ASP A 143 -14.03 -4.71 12.23
C ASP A 143 -14.92 -4.54 10.98
N LEU A 144 -15.15 -3.31 10.50
CA LEU A 144 -15.86 -3.01 9.26
C LEU A 144 -14.95 -3.25 8.05
N ALA A 145 -13.71 -2.80 8.08
CA ALA A 145 -12.74 -3.04 7.01
C ALA A 145 -12.45 -4.55 6.86
N ARG A 146 -12.20 -5.24 7.99
CA ARG A 146 -12.05 -6.71 8.09
C ARG A 146 -13.19 -7.51 7.46
N ARG A 147 -14.44 -7.08 7.65
CA ARG A 147 -15.62 -7.79 7.12
C ARG A 147 -16.00 -7.42 5.69
N THR A 148 -15.36 -6.40 5.10
CA THR A 148 -15.63 -5.86 3.76
C THR A 148 -14.42 -5.98 2.82
N VAL A 149 -13.48 -5.04 2.88
CA VAL A 149 -12.38 -4.86 1.92
C VAL A 149 -11.29 -5.92 2.03
N GLU A 150 -10.96 -6.38 3.25
CA GLU A 150 -9.98 -7.47 3.46
C GLU A 150 -10.40 -8.78 2.78
N LYS A 151 -11.70 -9.09 2.74
CA LYS A 151 -12.23 -10.30 2.07
C LYS A 151 -11.96 -10.33 0.57
N GLN A 152 -11.65 -9.18 -0.03
CA GLN A 152 -11.31 -9.03 -1.46
C GLN A 152 -9.79 -8.86 -1.66
N GLY A 153 -8.99 -8.97 -0.60
CA GLY A 153 -7.54 -8.78 -0.64
C GLY A 153 -7.10 -7.31 -0.76
N VAL A 154 -7.98 -6.35 -0.44
CA VAL A 154 -7.59 -4.94 -0.29
C VAL A 154 -7.04 -4.74 1.12
N ARG A 155 -5.87 -4.12 1.23
CA ARG A 155 -5.22 -3.81 2.50
C ARG A 155 -5.80 -2.54 3.13
N VAL A 156 -5.60 -2.37 4.44
CA VAL A 156 -6.17 -1.25 5.21
C VAL A 156 -5.06 -0.54 5.96
N LEU A 157 -4.92 0.76 5.71
CA LEU A 157 -3.97 1.62 6.39
C LEU A 157 -4.72 2.55 7.35
N TYR A 158 -4.46 2.43 8.65
CA TYR A 158 -5.04 3.30 9.67
C TYR A 158 -4.07 4.45 9.94
N GLY A 159 -4.40 5.66 9.45
CA GLY A 159 -3.57 6.86 9.60
C GLY A 159 -3.90 7.64 10.86
N PHE A 160 -2.85 8.08 11.55
CA PHE A 160 -2.92 8.89 12.76
C PHE A 160 -2.03 10.14 12.64
N TYR A 161 -2.46 11.18 13.36
CA TYR A 161 -1.68 12.39 13.57
C TYR A 161 -2.00 12.95 14.97
N GLY A 162 -0.99 13.05 15.84
CA GLY A 162 -1.06 13.72 17.14
C GLY A 162 -2.02 13.07 18.15
N THR A 163 -2.38 11.80 17.94
CA THR A 163 -3.38 11.03 18.70
C THR A 163 -2.89 9.61 19.02
N GLU A 164 -1.61 9.34 18.77
CA GLU A 164 -0.98 8.05 18.97
C GLU A 164 -0.86 7.74 20.48
N GLY A 165 -1.06 6.47 20.85
CA GLY A 165 -1.24 6.09 22.26
C GLY A 165 -2.64 6.36 22.83
N GLY A 166 -3.54 7.03 22.09
CA GLY A 166 -4.97 7.16 22.39
C GLY A 166 -5.72 5.82 22.45
N THR A 167 -7.02 5.86 22.71
CA THR A 167 -7.91 4.69 22.69
C THR A 167 -8.05 4.13 21.28
N GLY A 168 -8.34 4.99 20.30
CA GLY A 168 -8.48 4.57 18.91
C GLY A 168 -7.18 4.09 18.27
N TRP A 169 -6.02 4.54 18.76
CA TRP A 169 -4.72 3.95 18.43
C TRP A 169 -4.62 2.51 18.95
N LYS A 170 -4.92 2.27 20.24
CA LYS A 170 -4.86 0.95 20.88
C LYS A 170 -5.79 -0.07 20.21
N ASP A 171 -6.95 0.39 19.75
CA ASP A 171 -7.92 -0.41 19.00
C ASP A 171 -7.35 -1.06 17.73
N VAL A 172 -6.31 -0.48 17.11
CA VAL A 172 -5.64 -1.05 15.91
C VAL A 172 -4.22 -1.52 16.18
N SER A 173 -3.44 -0.83 17.00
CA SER A 173 -2.05 -1.23 17.30
C SER A 173 -2.00 -2.65 17.90
N THR A 174 -3.01 -3.01 18.69
CA THR A 174 -3.13 -4.34 19.28
C THR A 174 -3.88 -5.31 18.36
N GLY A 175 -3.13 -6.23 17.75
CA GLY A 175 -3.69 -7.31 16.95
C GLY A 175 -4.03 -6.94 15.50
N LEU A 176 -3.16 -6.18 14.83
CA LEU A 176 -3.16 -6.03 13.37
C LEU A 176 -3.06 -7.40 12.67
N ARG A 177 -3.73 -7.53 11.53
CA ARG A 177 -3.72 -8.69 10.63
C ARG A 177 -2.73 -8.50 9.47
N PRO A 178 -2.38 -9.56 8.73
CA PRO A 178 -1.51 -9.49 7.55
C PRO A 178 -1.88 -8.45 6.50
N LEU A 179 -3.14 -8.02 6.40
CA LEU A 179 -3.60 -7.01 5.44
C LEU A 179 -3.72 -5.59 6.03
N GLU A 180 -3.34 -5.40 7.29
CA GLU A 180 -3.49 -4.13 8.02
C GLU A 180 -2.12 -3.49 8.30
N GLY A 181 -2.08 -2.16 8.30
CA GLY A 181 -0.93 -1.35 8.70
C GLY A 181 -1.37 -0.11 9.47
N VAL A 182 -0.41 0.54 10.14
CA VAL A 182 -0.61 1.80 10.85
C VAL A 182 0.36 2.84 10.30
N ASP A 183 -0.18 4.00 9.96
CA ASP A 183 0.54 5.14 9.42
C ASP A 183 0.58 6.29 10.44
N VAL A 184 1.70 7.01 10.47
CA VAL A 184 1.90 8.19 11.32
C VAL A 184 2.43 9.32 10.45
N SER A 185 1.71 10.43 10.42
CA SER A 185 2.13 11.65 9.72
C SER A 185 3.14 12.43 10.55
N GLY A 186 4.31 12.75 10.01
CA GLY A 186 5.29 13.54 10.76
C GLY A 186 6.66 13.71 10.12
N ASP A 187 7.62 14.22 10.90
CA ASP A 187 9.04 14.16 10.58
C ASP A 187 9.60 12.78 10.99
N ALA A 188 10.64 12.30 10.32
CA ALA A 188 11.07 10.90 10.44
C ALA A 188 11.55 10.52 11.85
N GLU A 189 12.19 11.47 12.56
CA GLU A 189 12.62 11.29 13.94
C GLU A 189 11.43 11.18 14.90
N ASP A 190 10.40 12.00 14.72
CA ASP A 190 9.22 12.02 15.59
C ASP A 190 8.33 10.80 15.34
N VAL A 191 8.18 10.37 14.08
CA VAL A 191 7.52 9.11 13.72
C VAL A 191 8.23 7.91 14.37
N ALA A 192 9.57 7.89 14.36
CA ALA A 192 10.34 6.85 15.03
C ALA A 192 10.13 6.85 16.56
N LYS A 193 10.12 8.02 17.20
CA LYS A 193 9.78 8.18 18.64
C LYS A 193 8.37 7.69 18.95
N THR A 194 7.39 8.06 18.11
CA THR A 194 5.98 7.66 18.26
C THR A 194 5.81 6.15 18.19
N PHE A 195 6.43 5.47 17.21
CA PHE A 195 6.42 4.01 17.17
C PHE A 195 7.17 3.38 18.36
N ALA A 196 8.27 3.97 18.83
CA ALA A 196 8.97 3.47 20.03
C ALA A 196 8.13 3.60 21.31
N ALA A 197 7.41 4.71 21.48
CA ALA A 197 6.60 5.02 22.67
C ALA A 197 5.24 4.30 22.69
N HIS A 198 4.55 4.23 21.55
CA HIS A 198 3.14 3.82 21.48
C HIS A 198 2.89 2.57 20.64
N GLY A 199 3.83 2.17 19.77
CA GLY A 199 3.70 1.00 18.90
C GLY A 199 4.91 0.04 18.88
N PRO A 200 5.68 -0.18 19.97
CA PRO A 200 6.92 -0.97 19.88
C PRO A 200 6.68 -2.43 19.47
N HIS A 201 5.46 -2.93 19.70
CA HIS A 201 4.97 -4.26 19.33
C HIS A 201 4.46 -4.37 17.88
N ILE A 202 4.21 -3.26 17.18
CA ILE A 202 3.80 -3.27 15.77
C ILE A 202 5.02 -3.72 14.94
N PRO A 203 4.95 -4.76 14.11
CA PRO A 203 6.05 -5.17 13.23
C PRO A 203 6.46 -4.07 12.25
N GLY A 204 7.75 -3.95 11.93
CA GLY A 204 8.25 -2.90 11.01
C GLY A 204 7.60 -2.93 9.62
N ASN A 205 7.25 -4.13 9.12
CA ASN A 205 6.48 -4.29 7.88
C ASN A 205 5.00 -3.87 7.98
N GLN A 206 4.51 -3.45 9.15
CA GLN A 206 3.16 -2.89 9.36
C GLN A 206 3.18 -1.43 9.84
N ARG A 207 4.37 -0.82 9.95
CA ARG A 207 4.55 0.60 10.22
C ARG A 207 4.76 1.33 8.91
N THR A 208 4.05 2.43 8.70
CA THR A 208 4.31 3.32 7.58
C THR A 208 4.46 4.75 8.06
N MET A 209 4.93 5.60 7.16
CA MET A 209 5.12 7.01 7.42
C MET A 209 4.67 7.84 6.23
N ASP A 210 3.92 8.88 6.50
CA ASP A 210 3.72 9.97 5.56
C ASP A 210 4.50 11.22 5.95
N LYS A 211 4.78 12.04 4.94
CA LYS A 211 5.09 13.46 5.16
C LYS A 211 4.45 14.29 4.07
N GLY A 212 3.73 15.33 4.47
CA GLY A 212 3.14 16.24 3.52
C GLY A 212 2.85 17.63 4.04
N LEU A 213 2.16 18.36 3.19
CA LEU A 213 1.54 19.65 3.44
C LEU A 213 0.45 19.86 2.37
N PHE A 214 -0.56 20.68 2.66
CA PHE A 214 -1.61 21.03 1.70
C PHE A 214 -1.07 21.56 0.35
N SER A 215 0.17 22.07 0.30
CA SER A 215 0.84 22.48 -0.92
C SER A 215 2.34 22.16 -0.84
N ILE A 216 2.78 21.10 -1.54
CA ILE A 216 4.19 20.64 -1.57
C ILE A 216 5.19 21.79 -1.80
N PRO A 217 5.00 22.75 -2.73
CA PRO A 217 5.98 23.81 -2.98
C PRO A 217 6.38 24.66 -1.76
N LEU A 218 5.52 24.75 -0.74
CA LEU A 218 5.77 25.58 0.45
C LEU A 218 6.88 25.01 1.35
N ASP A 219 7.05 23.68 1.40
CA ASP A 219 8.13 23.04 2.18
C ASP A 219 8.76 21.83 1.45
N ALA A 220 8.89 21.95 0.13
CA ALA A 220 9.37 20.85 -0.72
C ALA A 220 10.77 20.33 -0.35
N ARG A 221 11.58 21.12 0.36
CA ARG A 221 12.92 20.70 0.82
C ARG A 221 12.82 19.79 2.04
N ARG A 222 12.07 20.17 3.09
CA ARG A 222 11.87 19.32 4.28
C ARG A 222 11.11 18.07 3.90
N ILE A 223 10.00 18.19 3.16
CA ILE A 223 9.18 17.04 2.73
C ILE A 223 10.03 15.98 2.00
N ALA A 224 10.90 16.39 1.07
CA ALA A 224 11.81 15.48 0.39
C ALA A 224 12.96 14.94 1.27
N SER A 225 13.32 15.63 2.35
CA SER A 225 14.32 15.19 3.34
C SER A 225 13.74 14.13 4.27
N GLU A 226 12.55 14.39 4.84
CA GLU A 226 11.88 13.45 5.74
C GLU A 226 11.51 12.15 5.02
N LEU A 227 10.96 12.24 3.80
CA LEU A 227 10.65 11.03 3.01
C LEU A 227 11.89 10.25 2.59
N ARG A 228 13.05 10.91 2.46
CA ARG A 228 14.33 10.21 2.28
C ARG A 228 14.72 9.45 3.53
N ALA A 229 14.64 10.08 4.71
CA ALA A 229 14.95 9.42 5.98
C ALA A 229 13.98 8.24 6.23
N ALA A 230 12.70 8.43 5.93
CA ALA A 230 11.67 7.38 5.95
C ALA A 230 12.00 6.22 4.99
N SER A 231 12.40 6.52 3.74
CA SER A 231 12.78 5.51 2.76
C SER A 231 14.02 4.72 3.18
N GLN A 232 14.97 5.37 3.85
CA GLN A 232 16.12 4.69 4.45
C GLN A 232 15.72 3.81 5.64
N ALA A 233 14.76 4.22 6.47
CA ALA A 233 14.20 3.41 7.55
C ALA A 233 13.43 2.18 7.01
N ARG A 234 12.68 2.37 5.93
CA ARG A 234 12.05 1.28 5.16
C ARG A 234 13.07 0.26 4.66
N ASP A 235 14.17 0.72 4.07
CA ASP A 235 15.21 -0.18 3.55
C ASP A 235 15.98 -0.90 4.69
N ARG A 236 15.97 -0.35 5.91
CA ARG A 236 16.39 -1.03 7.17
C ARG A 236 15.30 -1.94 7.77
N LYS A 237 14.11 -2.03 7.18
CA LYS A 237 12.91 -2.78 7.64
C LYS A 237 12.28 -2.24 8.94
N GLU A 238 12.57 -0.98 9.29
CA GLU A 238 11.93 -0.27 10.41
C GLU A 238 10.54 0.26 10.03
N LEU A 239 10.33 0.54 8.74
CA LEU A 239 9.06 0.86 8.09
C LEU A 239 8.81 -0.11 6.93
N ALA A 240 7.56 -0.18 6.47
CA ALA A 240 7.15 -0.95 5.30
C ALA A 240 7.11 -0.09 4.02
N TRP A 241 6.65 1.16 4.16
CA TRP A 241 6.19 1.98 3.06
C TRP A 241 6.14 3.46 3.46
N THR A 242 6.26 4.34 2.47
CA THR A 242 6.37 5.80 2.65
C THR A 242 5.56 6.57 1.61
N ALA A 243 4.93 7.68 1.99
CA ALA A 243 4.19 8.52 1.02
C ALA A 243 4.25 10.03 1.26
N GLY A 244 4.25 10.78 0.16
CA GLY A 244 4.18 12.25 0.16
C GLY A 244 2.80 12.80 -0.21
N TRP A 245 2.38 13.92 0.40
CA TRP A 245 1.09 14.57 0.10
C TRP A 245 1.10 16.10 0.26
N THR A 246 0.17 16.86 -0.31
CA THR A 246 -0.75 16.50 -1.40
C THR A 246 -0.23 17.07 -2.72
N VAL A 247 -0.01 16.17 -3.69
CA VAL A 247 0.41 16.52 -5.05
C VAL A 247 -0.77 17.10 -5.81
N GLY A 248 -0.66 18.37 -6.19
CA GLY A 248 -1.66 19.09 -6.96
C GLY A 248 -1.28 19.28 -8.43
N THR A 249 -2.14 19.99 -9.17
CA THR A 249 -1.81 20.47 -10.52
C THR A 249 -0.60 21.41 -10.44
N GLY A 250 0.40 21.18 -11.30
CA GLY A 250 1.64 21.97 -11.37
C GLY A 250 2.84 21.35 -10.66
N ASP A 251 2.63 20.36 -9.78
CA ASP A 251 3.70 19.83 -8.91
C ASP A 251 4.65 18.82 -9.60
N GLY A 252 4.66 18.71 -10.94
CA GLY A 252 5.42 17.68 -11.66
C GLY A 252 6.92 17.63 -11.35
N LYS A 253 7.56 18.79 -11.14
CA LYS A 253 8.96 18.86 -10.67
C LYS A 253 9.14 18.28 -9.27
N HIS A 254 8.16 18.48 -8.39
CA HIS A 254 8.18 17.93 -7.03
C HIS A 254 7.90 16.43 -7.04
N VAL A 255 6.93 15.94 -7.84
CA VAL A 255 6.70 14.51 -8.05
C VAL A 255 7.98 13.78 -8.42
N GLY A 256 8.72 14.30 -9.41
CA GLY A 256 10.01 13.71 -9.79
C GLY A 256 11.06 13.74 -8.68
N LYS A 257 11.08 14.78 -7.83
CA LYS A 257 11.98 14.85 -6.67
C LYS A 257 11.61 13.83 -5.57
N LEU A 258 10.32 13.59 -5.37
CA LEU A 258 9.81 12.69 -4.33
C LEU A 258 9.94 11.21 -4.72
N LEU A 259 9.68 10.87 -5.99
CA LEU A 259 9.76 9.49 -6.51
C LEU A 259 11.14 9.07 -7.02
N ALA A 260 12.05 10.00 -7.33
CA ALA A 260 13.40 9.61 -7.75
C ALA A 260 14.12 8.85 -6.63
N PRO A 261 14.94 7.83 -6.95
CA PRO A 261 15.76 7.13 -5.97
C PRO A 261 16.62 8.11 -5.16
N TYR A 262 16.78 7.90 -3.85
CA TYR A 262 17.59 8.80 -3.02
C TYR A 262 19.07 8.77 -3.40
N ALA A 263 19.55 7.67 -4.00
CA ALA A 263 20.88 7.56 -4.60
C ALA A 263 21.08 8.52 -5.80
N ALA A 264 19.99 8.83 -6.53
CA ALA A 264 19.94 9.87 -7.56
C ALA A 264 19.57 11.26 -6.97
N GLY A 265 19.64 11.41 -5.64
CA GLY A 265 19.30 12.65 -4.94
C GLY A 265 17.81 12.92 -4.78
N GLY A 266 16.92 11.96 -5.06
CA GLY A 266 15.48 12.06 -4.76
C GLY A 266 15.12 11.74 -3.31
N ALA A 267 13.87 11.39 -3.04
CA ALA A 267 13.39 10.93 -1.73
C ALA A 267 13.05 9.43 -1.68
N ASP A 268 12.91 8.77 -2.84
CA ASP A 268 12.49 7.36 -3.01
C ASP A 268 11.15 6.95 -2.37
N ALA A 269 10.20 7.89 -2.22
CA ALA A 269 8.88 7.59 -1.66
C ALA A 269 8.16 6.48 -2.45
N ASP A 270 7.44 5.59 -1.76
CA ASP A 270 6.73 4.47 -2.40
C ASP A 270 5.38 4.92 -3.00
N GLY A 271 4.72 5.90 -2.39
CA GLY A 271 3.46 6.47 -2.85
C GLY A 271 3.41 7.99 -2.86
N LEU A 272 2.40 8.52 -3.56
CA LEU A 272 2.03 9.94 -3.49
C LEU A 272 0.50 10.06 -3.43
N ILE A 273 0.02 10.84 -2.47
CA ILE A 273 -1.38 11.27 -2.42
C ILE A 273 -1.54 12.46 -3.37
N TYR A 274 -2.49 12.36 -4.29
CA TYR A 274 -2.71 13.35 -5.34
C TYR A 274 -4.16 13.82 -5.39
N GLY A 275 -4.35 15.10 -5.71
CA GLY A 275 -5.65 15.60 -6.09
C GLY A 275 -5.84 17.10 -5.84
N SER A 276 -7.09 17.46 -5.53
CA SER A 276 -7.46 18.82 -5.19
C SER A 276 -7.11 19.08 -3.71
N ARG A 277 -6.27 20.08 -3.45
CA ARG A 277 -5.66 20.34 -2.13
C ARG A 277 -6.65 20.70 -1.00
N ALA A 278 -7.79 21.29 -1.36
CA ALA A 278 -8.79 21.82 -0.44
C ALA A 278 -10.23 21.42 -0.84
N ALA A 279 -10.38 20.34 -1.60
CA ALA A 279 -11.66 19.88 -2.15
C ALA A 279 -11.67 18.35 -2.24
N CYS A 280 -12.84 17.73 -2.09
CA CYS A 280 -12.97 16.28 -2.16
C CYS A 280 -13.04 15.76 -3.60
N TYR A 281 -12.61 14.51 -3.79
CA TYR A 281 -12.39 13.94 -5.12
C TYR A 281 -13.71 13.78 -5.91
N PRO A 282 -13.79 14.23 -7.18
CA PRO A 282 -12.71 14.80 -7.98
C PRO A 282 -12.43 16.31 -7.76
N ASP A 283 -13.41 17.20 -7.58
CA ASP A 283 -13.13 18.64 -7.38
C ASP A 283 -14.09 19.42 -6.47
N GLY A 284 -14.82 18.74 -5.59
CA GLY A 284 -15.86 19.36 -4.77
C GLY A 284 -15.39 20.39 -3.77
N THR A 285 -15.56 21.67 -4.11
CA THR A 285 -15.93 22.67 -3.09
C THR A 285 -17.29 22.25 -2.51
N SER A 286 -17.37 22.16 -1.18
CA SER A 286 -18.55 21.65 -0.46
C SER A 286 -19.73 22.62 -0.58
N LYS A 287 -20.49 22.51 -1.67
CA LYS A 287 -21.88 22.99 -1.68
C LYS A 287 -22.63 22.16 -0.65
N TRP A 288 -23.42 22.82 0.19
CA TRP A 288 -24.25 22.19 1.22
C TRP A 288 -25.09 21.06 0.61
N ARG A 289 -24.80 19.81 0.96
CA ARG A 289 -25.42 18.57 0.41
C ARG A 289 -25.17 18.30 -1.09
N GLY A 290 -24.20 18.95 -1.71
CA GLY A 290 -23.93 18.87 -3.16
C GLY A 290 -22.97 17.77 -3.61
N GLY A 291 -22.42 16.98 -2.68
CA GLY A 291 -21.40 15.96 -2.95
C GLY A 291 -20.04 16.54 -3.36
N CYS A 292 -19.13 15.67 -3.79
CA CYS A 292 -17.92 16.07 -4.47
C CYS A 292 -18.26 16.43 -5.92
N GLY A 293 -17.82 17.60 -6.38
CA GLY A 293 -18.10 18.16 -7.71
C GLY A 293 -17.64 17.25 -8.86
N THR A 294 -18.06 17.57 -10.07
CA THR A 294 -17.90 16.68 -11.24
C THR A 294 -16.70 17.00 -12.13
N GLY A 295 -15.88 17.99 -11.80
CA GLY A 295 -14.74 18.39 -12.63
C GLY A 295 -13.52 17.49 -12.39
N GLU A 296 -13.07 16.81 -13.43
CA GLU A 296 -11.98 15.82 -13.32
C GLU A 296 -10.60 16.38 -13.73
N SER A 297 -10.54 17.62 -14.23
CA SER A 297 -9.35 18.15 -14.93
C SER A 297 -8.14 18.35 -14.02
N SER A 298 -8.33 18.88 -12.81
CA SER A 298 -7.26 19.10 -11.82
C SER A 298 -6.67 17.77 -11.32
N VAL A 299 -7.51 16.82 -10.96
CA VAL A 299 -7.09 15.51 -10.45
C VAL A 299 -6.45 14.65 -11.53
N LYS A 300 -6.94 14.68 -12.77
CA LYS A 300 -6.28 14.02 -13.91
C LYS A 300 -4.90 14.61 -14.19
N LYS A 301 -4.72 15.93 -14.09
CA LYS A 301 -3.40 16.58 -14.24
C LYS A 301 -2.45 16.22 -13.10
N ALA A 302 -2.93 16.17 -11.86
CA ALA A 302 -2.14 15.73 -10.70
C ALA A 302 -1.71 14.26 -10.83
N LEU A 303 -2.62 13.35 -11.22
CA LEU A 303 -2.30 11.95 -11.50
C LEU A 303 -1.30 11.80 -12.65
N SER A 304 -1.48 12.57 -13.72
CA SER A 304 -0.60 12.54 -14.91
C SER A 304 0.85 12.91 -14.58
N ALA A 305 1.08 13.74 -13.55
CA ALA A 305 2.43 13.99 -13.07
C ALA A 305 3.10 12.72 -12.48
N ILE A 306 2.33 11.89 -11.75
CA ILE A 306 2.81 10.63 -11.16
C ILE A 306 2.99 9.58 -12.26
N THR A 307 1.96 9.33 -13.06
CA THR A 307 2.00 8.28 -14.10
C THR A 307 3.00 8.62 -15.21
N GLY A 308 3.13 9.90 -15.57
CA GLY A 308 4.13 10.40 -16.49
C GLY A 308 5.56 10.26 -15.95
N TYR A 309 5.80 10.54 -14.67
CA TYR A 309 7.10 10.28 -14.05
C TYR A 309 7.45 8.78 -14.10
N VAL A 310 6.52 7.92 -13.68
CA VAL A 310 6.70 6.46 -13.68
C VAL A 310 6.96 5.92 -15.10
N ALA A 311 6.20 6.38 -16.11
CA ALA A 311 6.39 5.98 -17.50
C ALA A 311 7.74 6.46 -18.09
N GLY A 312 8.26 7.59 -17.61
CA GLY A 312 9.59 8.08 -17.98
C GLY A 312 10.77 7.37 -17.29
N HIS A 313 10.51 6.62 -16.21
CA HIS A 313 11.54 5.94 -15.41
C HIS A 313 11.25 4.43 -15.23
N PRO A 314 11.01 3.66 -16.32
CA PRO A 314 10.64 2.24 -16.24
C PRO A 314 11.78 1.34 -15.70
N ALA A 315 13.00 1.90 -15.60
CA ALA A 315 14.14 1.26 -14.97
C ALA A 315 14.00 1.16 -13.45
N ASP A 316 13.40 2.18 -12.84
CA ASP A 316 13.39 2.41 -11.40
C ASP A 316 11.99 2.21 -10.81
N ARG A 317 10.95 2.60 -11.57
CA ARG A 317 9.55 2.64 -11.13
C ARG A 317 8.60 1.92 -12.09
N ARG A 318 7.49 1.44 -11.53
CA ARG A 318 6.30 0.96 -12.26
C ARG A 318 5.06 1.28 -11.44
N MET A 319 3.86 1.28 -12.03
CA MET A 319 2.64 1.40 -11.24
C MET A 319 2.42 0.12 -10.42
N ALA A 320 2.01 0.26 -9.17
CA ALA A 320 1.64 -0.87 -8.32
C ALA A 320 0.36 -1.56 -8.82
N THR A 321 0.35 -2.87 -8.69
CA THR A 321 -0.67 -3.82 -9.15
C THR A 321 -1.22 -4.62 -7.98
N ASN A 322 -2.34 -5.32 -8.16
CA ASN A 322 -3.00 -6.11 -7.11
C ASN A 322 -2.15 -7.23 -6.45
N ALA A 323 -0.97 -7.53 -6.99
CA ALA A 323 0.03 -8.47 -6.44
C ALA A 323 1.09 -7.79 -5.55
N ASP A 324 1.16 -6.47 -5.54
CA ASP A 324 2.16 -5.71 -4.78
C ASP A 324 1.72 -5.52 -3.33
N VAL A 325 2.66 -5.73 -2.40
CA VAL A 325 2.44 -5.62 -0.96
C VAL A 325 3.10 -4.32 -0.45
N PRO A 326 2.34 -3.27 -0.12
CA PRO A 326 2.89 -2.05 0.48
C PRO A 326 3.29 -2.30 1.95
N PHE A 327 2.43 -2.98 2.70
CA PHE A 327 2.61 -3.27 4.12
C PHE A 327 1.87 -4.55 4.51
N GLY A 328 2.24 -5.12 5.65
CA GLY A 328 1.78 -6.41 6.13
C GLY A 328 2.57 -7.58 5.52
N SER A 329 1.88 -8.69 5.29
CA SER A 329 2.39 -9.89 4.62
C SER A 329 1.35 -10.51 3.69
#